data_AF-A0AAD6JTR1-F1
#
_entry.id   AF-A0AAD6JTR1-F1
#
_cell.length_a   1.000
_cell.length_b   1.000
_cell.length_c   1.000
_cell.angle_alpha   90.00
_cell.angle_beta   90.00
_cell.angle_gamma   90.00
#
_symmetry.space_group_name_H-M   'P 1'
#
loop_
_entity.id
_entity.type
_entity.pdbx_description
1 polymer ?
#
loop_
_entity_poly.entity_id
_entity_poly.type
_entity_poly.pdbx_seq_one_letter_code
_entity_poly.pdbx_strand_id
1 'polypeptide(L)'
;MASLLVKAIFLVLAIAITPSTAWTLRVVNRLSHKKVLFARCKSGDDDPGPRSIKSMGEFKFSYAYGGGAHGVGIWRWINDSGF
;
A
#
# COMPACT_ATOMS: atom_id res chain seq x y z
N MET A 1 -27.32 13.50 -34.20
CA MET A 1 -26.27 12.49 -33.97
C MET A 1 -25.04 13.02 -33.21
N ALA A 2 -24.63 14.29 -33.37
CA ALA A 2 -23.47 14.86 -32.65
C ALA A 2 -23.60 14.92 -31.11
N SER A 3 -24.82 15.13 -30.57
CA SER A 3 -25.04 15.29 -29.12
C SER A 3 -24.75 14.02 -28.30
N LEU A 4 -25.02 12.82 -28.84
CA LEU A 4 -24.74 11.57 -28.14
C LEU A 4 -23.24 11.28 -28.04
N LEU A 5 -22.51 11.55 -29.13
CA LEU A 5 -21.05 11.40 -29.19
C LEU A 5 -20.35 12.31 -28.19
N VAL A 6 -20.77 13.58 -28.11
CA VAL A 6 -20.21 14.53 -27.14
C VAL A 6 -20.48 14.08 -25.70
N LYS A 7 -21.70 13.64 -25.38
CA LYS A 7 -22.03 13.13 -24.03
C LYS A 7 -21.24 11.86 -23.68
N ALA A 8 -21.05 10.96 -24.64
CA ALA A 8 -20.25 9.74 -24.45
C ALA A 8 -18.78 10.08 -24.18
N ILE A 9 -18.21 11.07 -24.89
CA ILE A 9 -16.84 11.54 -24.65
C ILE A 9 -16.71 12.14 -23.24
N PHE A 10 -17.65 12.99 -22.81
CA PHE A 10 -17.64 13.54 -21.45
C PHE A 10 -17.76 12.46 -20.36
N LEU A 11 -18.55 11.40 -20.61
CA LEU A 11 -18.70 10.29 -19.67
C LEU A 11 -17.41 9.46 -19.56
N VAL A 12 -16.77 9.12 -20.69
CA VAL A 12 -15.49 8.39 -20.71
C VAL A 12 -14.38 9.22 -20.07
N LEU A 13 -14.35 10.52 -20.35
CA LEU A 13 -13.39 11.45 -19.76
C LEU A 13 -13.59 11.56 -18.24
N ALA A 14 -14.83 11.61 -17.74
CA ALA A 14 -15.11 11.64 -16.31
C ALA A 14 -14.66 10.36 -15.57
N ILE A 15 -14.81 9.18 -16.20
CA ILE A 15 -14.34 7.90 -15.63
C ILE A 15 -12.80 7.86 -15.60
N ALA A 16 -12.14 8.34 -16.66
CA ALA A 16 -10.67 8.38 -16.74
C ALA A 16 -10.03 9.37 -15.76
N ILE A 17 -10.73 10.45 -15.38
CA ILE A 17 -10.23 11.47 -14.45
C ILE A 17 -10.56 11.12 -12.99
N THR A 18 -11.32 10.06 -12.72
CA THR A 18 -11.59 9.68 -11.32
C THR A 18 -10.26 9.29 -10.68
N PRO A 19 -9.71 10.07 -9.73
CA PRO A 19 -8.43 9.75 -9.14
C PRO A 19 -8.61 8.45 -8.38
N SER A 20 -7.92 7.38 -8.79
CA SER A 20 -7.78 6.21 -7.93
C SER A 20 -7.03 6.69 -6.70
N THR A 21 -7.74 6.91 -5.59
CA THR A 21 -7.16 7.41 -4.34
C THR A 21 -6.29 6.31 -3.75
N ALA A 22 -5.07 6.15 -4.26
CA ALA A 22 -4.09 5.24 -3.70
C ALA A 22 -3.81 5.64 -2.25
N TRP A 23 -3.76 4.68 -1.35
CA TRP A 23 -3.44 4.90 0.05
C TRP A 23 -2.09 4.27 0.37
N THR A 24 -1.39 4.82 1.35
CA THR A 24 -0.04 4.39 1.70
C THR A 24 0.10 4.18 3.20
N LEU A 25 0.58 3.02 3.60
CA LEU A 25 0.99 2.72 4.97
C LEU A 25 2.47 3.02 5.14
N ARG A 26 2.80 3.83 6.14
CA ARG A 26 4.18 4.09 6.55
C ARG A 26 4.50 3.28 7.80
N VAL A 27 5.45 2.36 7.69
CA VAL A 27 5.96 1.55 8.80
C VAL A 27 7.34 2.07 9.18
N VAL A 28 7.52 2.44 10.45
CA VAL A 28 8.78 2.98 10.97
C VAL A 28 9.32 2.04 12.05
N ASN A 29 10.58 1.63 11.91
CA ASN A 29 11.24 0.82 12.91
C ASN A 29 11.83 1.70 14.02
N ARG A 30 11.11 1.79 15.15
CA ARG A 30 11.57 2.44 16.39
C ARG A 30 12.07 1.46 17.45
N LEU A 31 12.45 0.24 17.06
CA LEU A 31 13.10 -0.70 17.97
C LEU A 31 14.50 -0.21 18.34
N SER A 32 15.08 -0.80 19.40
CA SER A 32 16.45 -0.50 19.85
C SER A 32 17.49 -0.75 18.74
N HIS A 33 18.67 -0.16 18.91
CA HIS A 33 19.77 -0.27 17.95
C HIS A 33 20.03 -1.74 17.54
N LYS A 34 20.33 -1.92 16.25
CA LYS A 34 20.59 -3.23 15.61
C LYS A 34 19.40 -4.19 15.53
N LYS A 35 18.20 -3.78 15.95
CA LYS A 35 16.98 -4.58 15.74
C LYS A 35 16.41 -4.34 14.34
N VAL A 36 16.09 -5.43 13.65
CA VAL A 36 15.43 -5.42 12.33
C VAL A 36 13.95 -5.71 12.54
N LEU A 37 13.10 -4.84 12.00
CA LEU A 37 11.66 -5.06 11.96
C LEU A 37 11.29 -5.76 10.66
N PHE A 38 10.77 -6.98 10.77
CA PHE A 38 10.15 -7.68 9.64
C PHE A 38 8.66 -7.33 9.60
N ALA A 39 8.21 -6.75 8.49
CA ALA A 39 6.83 -6.35 8.28
C ALA A 39 6.33 -6.83 6.92
N ARG A 40 5.12 -7.38 6.86
CA ARG A 40 4.39 -7.68 5.63
C ARG A 40 3.03 -7.01 5.75
N CYS A 41 2.63 -6.26 4.74
CA CYS A 41 1.30 -5.68 4.66
C CYS A 41 0.61 -6.24 3.42
N LYS A 42 -0.61 -6.72 3.56
CA LYS A 42 -1.44 -7.25 2.49
C LYS A 42 -2.78 -6.51 2.49
N SER A 43 -3.31 -6.19 1.32
CA SER A 43 -4.64 -5.59 1.17
C SER A 43 -5.39 -6.30 0.05
N GLY A 44 -6.44 -7.06 0.37
CA GLY A 44 -7.12 -7.89 -0.62
C GLY A 44 -6.14 -8.83 -1.31
N ASP A 45 -6.05 -8.75 -2.65
CA ASP A 45 -5.09 -9.50 -3.47
C ASP A 45 -3.72 -8.83 -3.61
N ASP A 46 -3.57 -7.57 -3.19
CA ASP A 46 -2.30 -6.85 -3.23
C ASP A 46 -1.40 -7.29 -2.07
N ASP A 47 -0.39 -8.09 -2.39
CA ASP A 47 0.64 -8.55 -1.46
C ASP A 47 2.04 -8.21 -1.99
N PRO A 48 2.59 -7.04 -1.64
CA PRO A 48 3.96 -6.63 -2.00
C PRO A 48 5.06 -7.46 -1.33
N GLY A 49 4.69 -8.46 -0.52
CA GLY A 49 5.60 -9.36 0.18
C GLY A 49 6.20 -8.77 1.46
N PRO A 50 6.98 -9.58 2.19
CA PRO A 50 7.63 -9.17 3.43
C PRO A 50 8.79 -8.19 3.18
N ARG A 51 9.03 -7.31 4.15
CA ARG A 51 10.09 -6.29 4.12
C ARG A 51 10.85 -6.27 5.44
N SER A 52 12.16 -6.13 5.33
CA SER A 52 13.07 -5.96 6.45
C SER A 52 13.44 -4.49 6.60
N ILE A 53 13.07 -3.88 7.73
CA ILE A 53 13.29 -2.47 8.02
C ILE A 53 14.39 -2.38 9.08
N LYS A 54 15.55 -1.83 8.72
CA LYS A 54 16.68 -1.63 9.65
C LYS A 54 16.30 -0.64 10.76
N SER A 55 17.07 -0.63 11.85
CA SER A 55 16.92 0.31 12.97
C SER A 55 16.79 1.75 12.47
N MET A 56 15.82 2.50 12.99
CA MET A 56 15.49 3.88 12.58
C MET A 56 15.07 4.03 11.11
N GLY A 57 14.90 2.94 10.37
CA GLY A 57 14.45 2.93 8.99
C GLY A 57 12.94 3.04 8.87
N GLU A 58 12.49 3.30 7.64
CA GLU A 58 11.08 3.29 7.27
C GLU A 58 10.84 2.55 5.97
N PHE A 59 9.62 2.03 5.80
CA PHE A 59 9.15 1.50 4.55
C PHE A 59 7.71 1.94 4.29
N LYS A 60 7.37 2.17 3.02
CA LYS A 60 6.04 2.60 2.58
C LYS A 60 5.41 1.52 1.71
N PHE A 61 4.24 1.04 2.13
CA PHE A 61 3.41 0.14 1.32
C PHE A 61 2.31 0.96 0.66
N SER A 62 2.23 0.94 -0.67
CA SER A 62 1.22 1.68 -1.44
C SER A 62 0.23 0.72 -2.08
N TYR A 63 -1.06 1.05 -2.00
CA TYR A 63 -2.16 0.23 -2.49
C TYR A 63 -3.12 1.06 -3.31
N ALA A 64 -3.66 0.49 -4.39
CA ALA A 64 -4.69 1.13 -5.20
C ALA A 64 -6.07 0.99 -4.52
N TYR A 65 -6.94 1.99 -4.71
CA TYR A 65 -8.34 1.88 -4.27
C TYR A 65 -9.09 0.93 -5.21
N GLY A 66 -9.69 -0.14 -4.66
CA GLY A 66 -10.33 -1.21 -5.43
C GLY A 66 -9.87 -2.61 -5.01
N GLY A 67 -8.65 -2.73 -4.48
CA GLY A 67 -8.23 -3.88 -3.68
C GLY A 67 -8.84 -3.73 -2.29
N GLY A 68 -10.03 -4.29 -2.07
CA GLY A 68 -10.75 -4.20 -0.79
C GLY A 68 -9.80 -4.42 0.39
N ALA A 69 -9.63 -3.40 1.22
CA ALA A 69 -8.79 -3.50 2.40
C ALA A 69 -9.51 -4.39 3.44
N HIS A 70 -9.37 -5.71 3.29
CA HIS A 70 -10.01 -6.70 4.17
C HIS A 70 -9.19 -7.02 5.43
N GLY A 71 -8.12 -6.25 5.70
CA GLY A 71 -7.38 -6.31 6.97
C GLY A 71 -5.90 -5.99 6.78
N VAL A 72 -5.38 -5.10 7.62
CA VAL A 72 -3.93 -4.84 7.72
C VAL A 72 -3.38 -5.73 8.82
N GLY A 73 -2.76 -6.84 8.45
CA GLY A 73 -2.04 -7.71 9.39
C GLY A 73 -0.60 -7.26 9.54
N ILE A 74 -0.24 -6.61 10.66
CA ILE A 74 1.16 -6.35 11.00
C ILE A 74 1.66 -7.52 11.84
N TRP A 75 2.42 -8.41 11.21
CA TRP A 75 3.11 -9.49 11.92
C TRP A 75 4.50 -9.01 12.30
N ARG A 76 4.78 -8.97 13.61
CA ARG A 76 6.10 -8.65 14.14
C ARG A 76 6.87 -9.95 14.30
N TRP A 77 7.81 -10.24 13.39
CA TRP A 77 8.86 -11.21 13.67
C TRP A 77 10.06 -10.45 14.26
N ILE A 78 10.24 -10.55 15.58
CA ILE A 78 11.49 -10.10 16.21
C ILE A 78 12.46 -11.24 16.03
N ASN A 79 13.45 -11.07 15.16
CA ASN A 79 14.60 -11.95 15.25
C ASN A 79 15.49 -11.41 16.37
N ASP A 80 15.41 -12.01 17.55
CA ASP A 80 16.31 -11.72 18.68
C ASP A 80 17.67 -12.40 18.52
N SER A 81 17.91 -13.12 17.41
CA SER A 81 19.22 -13.67 17.10
C SER A 81 20.20 -12.53 16.78
N GLY A 82 20.96 -12.11 17.78
CA GLY A 82 22.12 -11.25 17.64
C GLY A 82 23.24 -11.94 16.87
N PHE A 83 23.09 -12.03 15.55
CA PHE A 83 24.15 -12.34 14.60
C PHE A 83 24.18 -11.26 13.51
#